data_AF-A0A9P3Z4B6-F1
#
_entry.id   AF-A0A9P3Z4B6-F1
#
_cell.length_a   1.000
_cell.length_b   1.000
_cell.length_c   1.000
_cell.angle_alpha   90.00
_cell.angle_beta   90.00
_cell.angle_gamma   90.00
#
_symmetry.space_group_name_H-M   'P 1'
#
loop_
_entity.id
_entity.type
_entity.pdbx_description
1 polymer ?
#
loop_
_entity_poly.entity_id
_entity_poly.type
_entity_poly.pdbx_seq_one_letter_code
_entity_poly.pdbx_strand_id
1 'polypeptide(L)'
;MKQPENMIAVKVAEYRLHITRLRVCQDSLAGCCSDAERRGWRLRALGQLSKASSLYCQRASSADTCKFQQACEGLQQHISRVLPEGQWCGDLLGQGMQAKF
;
A
#
# COMPACT_ATOMS: atom_id res chain seq x y z
N MET A 1 -4.69 -24.97 -11.33
CA MET A 1 -4.90 -23.78 -10.49
C MET A 1 -6.07 -23.00 -11.08
N LYS A 2 -7.14 -22.76 -10.31
CA LYS A 2 -8.27 -21.95 -10.79
C LYS A 2 -7.80 -20.50 -10.89
N GLN A 3 -7.87 -19.89 -12.07
CA GLN A 3 -7.74 -18.43 -12.17
C GLN A 3 -8.84 -17.80 -11.30
N PRO A 4 -8.55 -16.76 -10.52
CA PRO A 4 -9.61 -16.02 -9.85
C PRO A 4 -10.51 -15.42 -10.93
N GLU A 5 -11.81 -15.71 -10.88
CA GLU A 5 -12.80 -15.36 -11.91
C GLU A 5 -13.00 -13.84 -12.11
N ASN A 6 -12.21 -13.00 -11.43
CA ASN A 6 -12.32 -11.53 -11.40
C ASN A 6 -10.98 -10.81 -11.66
N MET A 7 -10.10 -11.36 -12.52
CA MET A 7 -8.88 -10.67 -12.91
C MET A 7 -9.11 -9.76 -14.14
N ILE A 8 -8.70 -8.50 -14.01
CA ILE A 8 -8.71 -7.49 -15.07
C ILE A 8 -7.37 -7.56 -15.81
N ALA A 9 -7.43 -7.95 -17.09
CA ALA A 9 -6.27 -7.96 -17.96
C ALA A 9 -5.88 -6.53 -18.37
N VAL A 10 -4.62 -6.15 -18.14
CA VAL A 10 -4.10 -4.81 -18.47
C VAL A 10 -2.85 -4.85 -19.35
N LYS A 11 -2.59 -3.74 -20.05
CA LYS A 11 -1.36 -3.54 -20.84
C LYS A 11 -0.16 -3.31 -19.92
N VAL A 12 1.06 -3.59 -20.41
CA VAL A 12 2.31 -3.43 -19.65
C VAL A 12 2.50 -2.01 -19.11
N ALA A 13 2.15 -0.98 -19.92
CA ALA A 13 2.27 0.41 -19.50
C ALA A 13 1.37 0.73 -18.29
N GLU A 14 0.14 0.22 -18.29
CA GLU A 14 -0.81 0.37 -17.19
C GLU A 14 -0.37 -0.43 -15.96
N TYR A 15 0.12 -1.65 -16.16
CA TYR A 15 0.70 -2.46 -15.09
C TYR A 15 1.84 -1.72 -14.37
N ARG A 16 2.78 -1.13 -15.13
CA ARG A 16 3.88 -0.32 -14.58
C ARG A 16 3.39 0.96 -13.90
N LEU A 17 2.35 1.60 -14.44
CA LEU A 17 1.73 2.75 -13.79
C LEU A 17 1.18 2.38 -12.40
N HIS A 18 0.58 1.20 -12.26
CA HIS A 18 0.12 0.70 -10.97
C HIS A 18 1.27 0.48 -9.98
N ILE A 19 2.43 -0.05 -10.44
CA ILE A 19 3.64 -0.14 -9.59
C ILE A 19 4.02 1.24 -9.06
N THR A 20 4.06 2.25 -9.92
CA THR A 20 4.39 3.63 -9.52
C THR A 20 3.37 4.17 -8.51
N ARG A 21 2.06 3.96 -8.73
CA ARG A 21 1.01 4.41 -7.80
C ARG A 21 1.13 3.76 -6.42
N LEU A 22 1.45 2.47 -6.35
CA LEU A 22 1.67 1.77 -5.09
C LEU A 22 2.85 2.38 -4.31
N ARG A 23 3.96 2.65 -5.00
CA ARG A 23 5.15 3.31 -4.40
C ARG A 23 4.85 4.72 -3.92
N VAL A 24 4.15 5.53 -4.71
CA VAL A 24 3.72 6.87 -4.29
C VAL A 24 2.87 6.80 -3.03
N CYS A 25 1.94 5.84 -2.92
CA CYS A 25 1.17 5.69 -1.69
C CYS A 25 2.06 5.31 -0.49
N GLN A 26 3.08 4.48 -0.70
CA GLN A 26 4.03 4.08 0.33
C GLN A 26 4.88 5.28 0.80
N ASP A 27 5.47 6.01 -0.14
CA ASP A 27 6.30 7.19 0.15
C ASP A 27 5.49 8.28 0.85
N SER A 28 4.27 8.53 0.37
CA SER A 28 3.35 9.46 1.02
C SER A 28 3.01 9.04 2.44
N LEU A 29 2.71 7.75 2.69
CA LEU A 29 2.43 7.24 4.04
C LEU A 29 3.61 7.46 5.00
N ALA A 30 4.85 7.27 4.53
CA ALA A 30 6.05 7.51 5.32
C ALA A 30 6.31 9.00 5.58
N GLY A 31 5.91 9.88 4.65
CA GLY A 31 6.15 11.32 4.72
C GLY A 31 5.03 12.17 5.34
N CYS A 32 3.99 11.57 5.91
CA CYS A 32 2.87 12.33 6.47
C CYS A 32 3.27 13.12 7.73
N CYS A 33 2.81 14.36 7.88
CA CYS A 33 3.11 15.20 9.03
C CYS A 33 2.01 15.18 10.11
N SER A 34 0.83 14.64 9.80
CA SER A 34 -0.30 14.56 10.72
C SER A 34 -1.05 13.24 10.61
N ASP A 35 -1.78 12.86 11.66
CA ASP A 35 -2.64 11.66 11.65
C ASP A 35 -3.76 11.79 10.60
N ALA A 36 -4.30 13.00 10.41
CA ALA A 36 -5.33 13.26 9.41
C ALA A 36 -4.83 13.01 7.97
N GLU A 37 -3.63 13.49 7.64
CA GLU A 37 -2.99 13.20 6.35
C GLU A 37 -2.70 11.71 6.20
N ARG A 38 -2.16 11.08 7.26
CA ARG A 38 -1.86 9.64 7.29
C ARG A 38 -3.11 8.80 7.04
N ARG A 39 -4.23 9.14 7.68
CA ARG A 39 -5.53 8.51 7.46
C ARG A 39 -5.98 8.66 6.00
N GLY A 40 -5.86 9.85 5.44
CA GLY A 40 -6.17 10.11 4.03
C GLY A 40 -5.34 9.26 3.08
N TRP A 41 -4.03 9.18 3.31
CA TRP A 41 -3.12 8.35 2.53
C TRP A 41 -3.35 6.85 2.73
N ARG A 42 -3.69 6.40 3.94
CA ARG A 42 -4.05 5.01 4.23
C ARG A 42 -5.27 4.57 3.43
N LEU A 43 -6.32 5.40 3.36
CA LEU A 43 -7.51 5.12 2.55
C LEU A 43 -7.17 5.02 1.06
N ARG A 44 -6.35 5.93 0.54
CA ARG A 44 -5.89 5.90 -0.86
C ARG A 44 -5.05 4.65 -1.14
N ALA A 45 -4.15 4.29 -0.23
CA ALA A 45 -3.29 3.12 -0.32
C ALA A 45 -4.11 1.82 -0.35
N LEU A 46 -5.10 1.67 0.53
CA LEU A 46 -6.04 0.55 0.52
C LEU A 46 -6.78 0.45 -0.83
N GLY A 47 -7.27 1.58 -1.36
CA GLY A 47 -7.92 1.63 -2.67
C GLY A 47 -7.01 1.20 -3.82
N GLN A 48 -5.72 1.59 -3.80
CA GLN A 48 -4.75 1.16 -4.81
C GLN A 48 -4.40 -0.33 -4.68
N LEU A 49 -4.22 -0.83 -3.46
CA LEU A 49 -3.90 -2.23 -3.20
C LEU A 49 -5.05 -3.15 -3.61
N SER A 50 -6.30 -2.76 -3.30
CA SER A 50 -7.50 -3.48 -3.75
C SER A 50 -7.56 -3.54 -5.28
N LYS A 51 -7.39 -2.41 -5.98
CA LYS A 51 -7.33 -2.40 -7.45
C LYS A 51 -6.23 -3.31 -7.97
N ALA A 52 -5.02 -3.22 -7.41
CA ALA A 52 -3.87 -4.00 -7.80
C ALA A 52 -4.10 -5.52 -7.65
N SER A 53 -4.82 -5.96 -6.61
CA SER A 53 -5.11 -7.38 -6.37
C SER A 53 -5.92 -8.04 -7.48
N SER A 54 -6.70 -7.24 -8.23
CA SER A 54 -7.48 -7.70 -9.37
C SER A 54 -6.75 -7.56 -10.70
N LEU A 55 -5.52 -7.05 -10.75
CA LEU A 55 -4.81 -6.84 -12.02
C LEU A 55 -4.00 -8.07 -12.45
N TYR A 56 -4.03 -8.34 -13.74
CA TYR A 56 -3.18 -9.32 -14.38
C TYR A 56 -2.60 -8.74 -15.68
N CYS A 57 -1.30 -8.96 -15.93
CA CYS A 57 -0.66 -8.54 -17.17
C CYS A 57 0.07 -9.72 -17.81
N GLN A 58 -0.52 -10.28 -18.87
CA GLN A 58 0.04 -11.44 -19.57
C GLN A 58 1.43 -11.19 -20.16
N ARG A 59 1.74 -9.94 -20.54
CA ARG A 59 3.00 -9.54 -21.17
C ARG A 59 3.99 -8.88 -20.20
N ALA A 60 3.71 -8.90 -18.90
CA ALA A 60 4.67 -8.39 -17.92
C ALA A 60 5.95 -9.24 -17.92
N SER A 61 7.10 -8.57 -17.89
CA SER A 61 8.37 -9.27 -17.69
C SER A 61 8.46 -9.80 -16.26
N SER A 62 9.33 -10.79 -16.02
CA SER A 62 9.62 -11.26 -14.65
C SER A 62 10.06 -10.13 -13.71
N ALA A 63 10.82 -9.16 -14.24
CA ALA A 63 11.22 -7.96 -13.50
C ALA A 63 10.03 -7.06 -13.14
N ASP A 64 9.06 -6.89 -14.04
CA ASP A 64 7.84 -6.12 -13.76
C ASP A 64 6.99 -6.82 -12.70
N THR A 65 6.80 -8.15 -12.82
CA THR A 65 6.07 -8.95 -11.84
C THR A 65 6.72 -8.89 -10.45
N CYS A 66 8.05 -9.02 -10.38
CA CYS A 66 8.79 -8.89 -9.12
C CYS A 66 8.60 -7.50 -8.49
N LYS A 67 8.76 -6.42 -9.27
CA LYS A 67 8.56 -5.05 -8.78
C LYS A 67 7.13 -4.79 -8.32
N PHE A 68 6.15 -5.36 -9.01
CA PHE A 68 4.74 -5.25 -8.64
C PHE A 68 4.47 -5.94 -7.30
N GLN A 69 4.95 -7.17 -7.14
CA GLN A 69 4.78 -7.91 -5.90
C GLN A 69 5.48 -7.21 -4.71
N GLN A 70 6.72 -6.76 -4.90
CA GLN A 70 7.44 -5.96 -3.90
C GLN A 70 6.68 -4.67 -3.52
N ALA A 71 6.10 -3.97 -4.50
CA ALA A 71 5.34 -2.76 -4.23
C ALA A 71 4.03 -3.05 -3.46
N CYS A 72 3.33 -4.15 -3.78
CA CYS A 72 2.15 -4.58 -3.05
C CYS A 72 2.50 -4.95 -1.60
N GLU A 73 3.51 -5.79 -1.38
CA GLU A 73 3.94 -6.24 -0.05
C GLU A 73 4.45 -5.06 0.78
N GLY A 74 5.30 -4.20 0.20
CA GLY A 74 5.82 -3.01 0.86
C GLY A 74 4.72 -2.04 1.28
N LEU A 75 3.74 -1.80 0.40
CA LEU A 75 2.59 -0.94 0.74
C LEU A 75 1.71 -1.57 1.82
N GLN A 76 1.45 -2.88 1.75
CA GLN A 76 0.65 -3.59 2.75
C GLN A 76 1.29 -3.52 4.14
N GLN A 77 2.62 -3.66 4.22
CA GLN A 77 3.37 -3.50 5.47
C GLN A 77 3.30 -2.07 6.02
N HIS A 78 3.30 -1.04 5.16
CA HIS A 78 3.14 0.34 5.63
C HIS A 78 1.72 0.60 6.11
N ILE A 79 0.71 0.10 5.39
CA ILE A 79 -0.70 0.21 5.80
C ILE A 79 -0.92 -0.46 7.17
N SER A 80 -0.33 -1.64 7.41
CA SER A 80 -0.54 -2.36 8.68
C SER A 80 0.09 -1.66 9.88
N ARG A 81 1.05 -0.75 9.66
CA ARG A 81 1.64 0.09 10.69
C ARG A 81 0.80 1.33 11.02
N VAL A 82 -0.21 1.66 10.22
CA VAL A 82 -1.08 2.83 10.43
C VAL A 82 -2.48 2.37 10.84
N LEU A 83 -2.95 2.87 11.98
CA LEU A 83 -4.30 2.61 12.47
C LEU A 83 -5.36 3.27 11.57
N PRO A 84 -6.62 2.81 11.60
CA PRO A 84 -7.70 3.42 10.83
C PRO A 84 -7.87 4.94 11.06
N GLU A 85 -7.53 5.40 12.25
CA GLU A 85 -7.63 6.80 12.69
C GLU A 85 -6.41 7.65 12.25
N GLY A 86 -5.31 7.00 11.83
CA GLY A 86 -4.13 7.66 11.25
C GLY A 86 -2.86 7.60 12.10
N GLN A 87 -2.93 7.17 13.35
CA GLN A 87 -1.75 7.04 14.23
C GLN A 87 -0.86 5.88 13.78
N TRP A 88 0.43 5.92 14.14
CA TRP A 88 1.27 4.74 14.01
C TRP A 88 0.91 3.74 15.11
N CYS A 89 0.89 2.46 14.76
CA CYS A 89 0.70 1.37 15.72
C CYS A 89 1.76 1.39 16.83
N GLY A 90 2.98 1.89 16.54
CA GLY A 90 4.05 2.08 17.54
C GLY A 90 3.82 3.25 18.50
N ASP A 91 3.03 4.27 18.14
CA ASP A 91 2.82 5.45 18.98
C ASP A 91 1.96 5.12 20.21
N LEU A 92 1.07 4.11 20.11
CA LEU A 92 0.25 3.64 21.23
C LEU A 92 1.08 3.04 22.36
N LEU A 93 2.23 2.44 22.05
CA LEU A 93 3.15 1.89 23.06
C LEU A 93 3.92 3.00 23.79
N GLY A 94 4.11 4.16 23.18
CA GLY A 94 4.79 5.32 23.78
C GLY A 94 3.91 6.15 24.70
N GLN A 95 2.58 6.11 24.54
CA GLN A 95 1.64 6.89 25.35
C GLN A 95 1.36 6.28 26.74
N GLY A 96 1.76 5.03 26.99
CA GLY A 96 1.63 4.39 28.31
C GLY A 96 2.72 4.75 29.31
N MET A 97 3.70 5.59 28.94
CA MET A 97 4.92 5.82 29.72
C MET A 97 5.22 7.30 30.01
N GLN A 98 4.20 8.15 30.10
CA GLN A 98 4.33 9.49 30.68
C GLN A 98 3.26 9.75 31.74
N ALA A 99 3.66 9.67 33.00
CA ALA A 99 3.40 10.67 34.06
C ALA A 99 3.66 10.05 35.44
N LYS A 100 4.83 10.30 36.03
CA LYS A 100 5.01 10.56 37.47
C LYS A 100 6.33 11.30 37.69
N PHE A 101 6.27 12.63 37.78
CA PHE A 101 7.08 13.43 38.69
C PHE A 101 6.22 14.57 39.21
#